data_AF-W4LBV9-F1
#
_entry.id   AF-W4LBV9-F1
#
_cell.length_a   1.000
_cell.length_b   1.000
_cell.length_c   1.000
_cell.angle_alpha   90.00
_cell.angle_beta   90.00
_cell.angle_gamma   90.00
#
_symmetry.space_group_name_H-M   'P 1'
#
loop_
_entity.id
_entity.type
_entity.pdbx_description
1 polymer ?
#
loop_
_entity_poly.entity_id
_entity_poly.type
_entity_poly.pdbx_seq_one_letter_code
_entity_poly.pdbx_strand_id
1 'polypeptide(L)'
;MTPFHQVLIIVLSGIVGFMIIVGIVAMIKPSSQMTNSSLPAGVIEQSKKYVEKLGVKPFDHLKTNQKLILIHSYYNLENYKAVIQHAETMIDELRSLTPERKIAFADMIENSYLQLGQDNVVMEFREAVGL
;
A
#
# COMPACT_ATOMS: atom_id res chain seq x y z
N MET A 1 -20.99 19.28 -28.85
CA MET A 1 -19.62 19.48 -29.33
C MET A 1 -18.79 19.99 -28.15
N THR A 2 -17.61 19.40 -27.98
CA THR A 2 -16.72 19.33 -26.80
C THR A 2 -16.41 20.62 -26.06
N PRO A 3 -16.13 20.51 -24.76
CA PRO A 3 -14.82 20.94 -24.23
C PRO A 3 -14.29 19.88 -23.22
N PHE A 4 -13.03 19.70 -22.88
CA PHE A 4 -11.95 20.63 -22.58
C PHE A 4 -10.61 19.89 -22.79
N HIS A 5 -9.67 20.54 -23.48
CA HIS A 5 -8.24 20.31 -23.28
C HIS A 5 -7.81 21.13 -22.06
N GLN A 6 -7.08 20.51 -21.13
CA GLN A 6 -5.81 20.97 -20.56
C GLN A 6 -5.48 20.13 -19.30
N VAL A 7 -4.66 19.09 -19.49
CA VAL A 7 -3.97 18.39 -18.40
C VAL A 7 -2.68 19.16 -18.16
N LEU A 8 -2.66 19.99 -17.12
CA LEU A 8 -1.47 20.70 -16.66
C LEU A 8 -0.60 19.73 -15.85
N ILE A 9 0.47 19.25 -16.46
CA ILE A 9 1.56 18.52 -15.82
C ILE A 9 2.37 19.53 -15.00
N ILE A 10 2.41 19.38 -13.68
CA ILE A 10 3.42 20.00 -12.82
C ILE A 10 4.22 18.88 -12.15
N VAL A 11 5.43 18.67 -12.67
CA VAL A 11 6.52 17.99 -11.98
C VAL A 11 7.37 19.08 -11.35
N LEU A 12 7.41 19.15 -10.02
CA LEU A 12 8.46 19.89 -9.32
C LEU A 12 8.79 19.26 -7.96
N SER A 13 10.00 18.68 -7.96
CA SER A 13 11.02 18.63 -6.91
C SER A 13 10.68 18.07 -5.53
N GLY A 14 11.40 17.00 -5.18
CA GLY A 14 12.01 16.74 -3.87
C GLY A 14 11.29 17.21 -2.61
N ILE A 15 10.91 16.25 -1.78
CA ILE A 15 10.43 16.37 -0.38
C ILE A 15 8.89 16.35 -0.21
N VAL A 16 8.09 16.60 -1.25
CA VAL A 16 6.61 16.54 -1.17
C VAL A 16 6.00 15.27 -1.79
N GLY A 17 6.72 14.14 -1.70
CA GLY A 17 6.23 12.83 -2.20
C GLY A 17 5.30 12.10 -1.22
N PHE A 18 4.99 12.69 -0.07
CA PHE A 18 4.26 12.05 1.03
C PHE A 18 2.79 12.52 1.16
N MET A 19 2.36 13.52 0.37
CA MET A 19 1.04 14.16 0.49
C MET A 19 0.09 13.95 -0.70
N ILE A 20 0.33 12.94 -1.55
CA ILE A 20 -0.62 12.58 -2.63
C ILE A 20 -1.06 11.11 -2.50
N ILE A 21 -1.39 10.64 -1.29
CA ILE A 21 -2.31 9.49 -1.09
C ILE A 21 -3.12 9.72 0.20
N VAL A 22 -3.69 10.90 0.37
CA VAL A 22 -4.76 11.16 1.37
C VAL A 22 -5.99 11.81 0.69
N GLY A 23 -5.93 12.05 -0.63
CA GLY A 23 -6.89 12.86 -1.37
C GLY A 23 -7.75 12.09 -2.37
N ILE A 24 -8.29 10.92 -2.02
CA ILE A 24 -9.53 10.43 -2.63
C ILE A 24 -10.53 10.19 -1.50
N VAL A 25 -10.97 11.28 -0.88
CA VAL A 25 -12.21 11.30 -0.11
C VAL A 25 -13.19 12.14 -0.90
N ALA A 26 -14.07 11.49 -1.68
CA ALA A 26 -15.46 11.89 -1.90
C ALA A 26 -16.08 11.14 -3.10
N MET A 27 -16.51 9.89 -2.89
CA MET A 27 -17.87 9.51 -3.27
C MET A 27 -18.34 8.35 -2.40
N ILE A 28 -19.38 8.63 -1.61
CA ILE A 28 -19.98 7.74 -0.64
C ILE A 28 -20.70 6.61 -1.37
N LYS A 29 -20.23 5.38 -1.15
CA LYS A 29 -21.07 4.19 -1.02
C LYS A 29 -20.45 3.31 0.07
N PRO A 30 -21.17 2.97 1.14
CA PRO A 30 -20.74 1.88 1.99
C PRO A 30 -20.98 0.58 1.23
N SER A 31 -20.11 -0.40 1.45
CA SER A 31 -20.19 -1.79 0.96
C SER A 31 -19.21 -2.16 -0.16
N SER A 32 -18.46 -3.20 0.17
CA SER A 32 -17.86 -4.20 -0.71
C SER A 32 -16.49 -3.86 -1.27
N GLN A 33 -15.46 -4.43 -0.63
CA GLN A 33 -14.20 -4.89 -1.24
C GLN A 33 -13.82 -4.17 -2.54
N MET A 34 -13.01 -3.11 -2.45
CA MET A 34 -12.24 -2.67 -3.61
C MET A 34 -11.26 -3.79 -3.97
N THR A 35 -11.64 -4.62 -4.94
CA THR A 35 -10.70 -5.46 -5.65
C THR A 35 -9.77 -4.56 -6.48
N ASN A 36 -8.45 -4.74 -6.34
CA ASN A 36 -7.40 -3.94 -6.98
C ASN A 36 -7.53 -3.83 -8.52
N SER A 37 -8.37 -4.67 -9.13
CA SER A 37 -8.92 -4.58 -10.50
C SER A 37 -9.47 -3.21 -10.97
N SER A 38 -9.57 -2.20 -10.11
CA SER A 38 -10.08 -0.85 -10.44
C SER A 38 -9.05 0.28 -10.31
N LEU A 39 -7.79 -0.03 -9.98
CA LEU A 39 -6.75 0.99 -9.82
C LEU A 39 -6.42 1.69 -11.16
N PRO A 40 -6.20 3.03 -11.15
CA PRO A 40 -5.75 3.74 -12.34
C PRO A 40 -4.43 3.18 -12.87
N ALA A 41 -4.27 3.13 -14.20
CA ALA A 41 -3.07 2.58 -14.85
C ALA A 41 -1.76 3.23 -14.33
N GLY A 42 -1.79 4.53 -14.03
CA GLY A 42 -0.63 5.25 -13.47
C GLY A 42 -0.22 4.74 -12.08
N VAL A 43 -1.15 4.26 -11.26
CA VAL A 43 -0.85 3.68 -9.94
C VAL A 43 -0.18 2.31 -10.11
N ILE A 44 -0.69 1.49 -11.04
CA ILE A 44 -0.10 0.19 -11.36
C ILE A 44 1.33 0.36 -11.92
N GLU A 45 1.52 1.28 -12.87
CA GLU A 45 2.84 1.57 -13.44
C GLU A 45 3.82 2.05 -12.37
N GLN A 46 3.40 2.96 -11.50
CA GLN A 46 4.24 3.46 -10.42
C GLN A 46 4.60 2.36 -9.41
N SER A 47 3.65 1.46 -9.10
CA SER A 47 3.89 0.32 -8.23
C SER A 47 4.94 -0.63 -8.82
N LYS A 48 4.89 -0.90 -10.14
CA LYS A 48 5.92 -1.68 -10.84
C LYS A 48 7.30 -1.04 -10.71
N LYS A 49 7.41 0.28 -10.94
CA LYS A 49 8.67 1.03 -10.81
C LYS A 49 9.26 0.94 -9.41
N TYR A 50 8.42 0.97 -8.37
CA TYR A 50 8.91 0.81 -6.99
C TYR A 50 9.39 -0.62 -6.71
N VAL A 51 8.68 -1.64 -7.20
CA VAL A 51 9.12 -3.03 -7.08
C VAL A 51 10.45 -3.26 -7.80
N GLU A 52 10.61 -2.76 -9.04
CA GLU A 52 11.87 -2.88 -9.78
C GLU A 52 13.04 -2.16 -9.07
N LYS A 53 12.78 -1.00 -8.48
CA LYS A 53 13.83 -0.19 -7.84
C LYS A 53 14.20 -0.67 -6.43
N LEU A 54 13.23 -1.12 -5.65
CA LEU A 54 13.41 -1.47 -4.24
C LEU A 54 13.49 -2.98 -4.01
N GLY A 55 12.78 -3.79 -4.79
CA GLY A 55 12.73 -5.25 -4.66
C GLY A 55 14.03 -5.96 -5.08
N VAL A 56 14.94 -5.28 -5.78
CA VAL A 56 16.28 -5.80 -6.09
C VAL A 56 17.26 -5.69 -4.92
N LYS A 57 16.90 -4.96 -3.86
CA LYS A 57 17.74 -4.79 -2.67
C LYS A 57 17.30 -5.78 -1.59
N PRO A 58 18.22 -6.28 -0.75
CA PRO A 58 17.85 -6.99 0.46
C PRO A 58 16.86 -6.18 1.28
N PHE A 59 15.77 -6.81 1.72
CA PHE A 59 14.64 -6.11 2.32
C PHE A 59 15.02 -5.44 3.65
N ASP A 60 15.88 -6.08 4.43
CA ASP A 60 16.50 -5.59 5.67
C ASP A 60 17.37 -4.34 5.46
N HIS A 61 17.93 -4.14 4.26
CA HIS A 61 18.71 -2.95 3.92
C HIS A 61 17.83 -1.73 3.56
N LEU A 62 16.52 -1.89 3.44
CA LEU A 62 15.59 -0.80 3.15
C LEU A 62 15.22 -0.03 4.41
N LYS A 63 15.08 1.29 4.31
CA LYS A 63 14.49 2.10 5.39
C LYS A 63 13.01 1.78 5.55
N THR A 64 12.44 1.97 6.73
CA THR A 64 11.02 1.70 7.03
C THR A 64 10.07 2.27 5.97
N ASN A 65 10.22 3.54 5.58
CA ASN A 65 9.36 4.13 4.55
C ASN A 65 9.51 3.46 3.17
N GLN A 66 10.70 2.99 2.81
CA GLN A 66 10.93 2.26 1.56
C GLN A 66 10.29 0.87 1.62
N LYS A 67 10.40 0.18 2.76
CA LYS A 67 9.72 -1.09 2.99
C LYS A 67 8.20 -0.93 2.87
N LEU A 68 7.61 0.09 3.51
CA LEU A 68 6.17 0.36 3.44
C LEU A 68 5.70 0.68 2.01
N ILE A 69 6.46 1.47 1.26
CA ILE A 69 6.18 1.73 -0.17
C ILE A 69 6.22 0.43 -0.97
N LEU A 70 7.21 -0.42 -0.71
CA LEU A 70 7.37 -1.69 -1.41
C LEU A 70 6.22 -2.66 -1.10
N ILE A 71 5.82 -2.80 0.17
CA ILE A 71 4.66 -3.61 0.58
C ILE A 71 3.39 -3.10 -0.12
N HIS A 72 3.11 -1.80 -0.07
CA HIS A 72 1.93 -1.23 -0.73
C HIS A 72 1.98 -1.41 -2.26
N SER A 73 3.17 -1.36 -2.86
CA SER A 73 3.36 -1.62 -4.29
C SER A 73 3.06 -3.08 -4.64
N TYR A 74 3.49 -4.04 -3.81
CA TYR A 74 3.12 -5.44 -3.98
C TYR A 74 1.61 -5.65 -3.84
N TYR A 75 0.98 -4.96 -2.89
CA TYR A 75 -0.47 -5.03 -2.72
C TYR A 75 -1.23 -4.54 -3.96
N ASN A 76 -0.86 -3.39 -4.52
CA ASN A 76 -1.46 -2.85 -5.74
C ASN A 76 -1.29 -3.77 -6.97
N LEU A 77 -0.23 -4.59 -6.96
CA LEU A 77 0.05 -5.58 -7.99
C LEU A 77 -0.53 -6.96 -7.66
N GLU A 78 -1.39 -7.04 -6.65
CA GLU A 78 -2.05 -8.27 -6.20
C GLU A 78 -1.08 -9.39 -5.80
N ASN A 79 0.15 -9.03 -5.44
CA ASN A 79 1.14 -9.97 -4.93
C ASN A 79 1.02 -10.12 -3.41
N TYR A 80 -0.12 -10.65 -2.97
CA TYR A 80 -0.47 -10.79 -1.56
C TYR A 80 0.53 -11.64 -0.76
N LYS A 81 1.16 -12.63 -1.43
CA LYS A 81 2.20 -13.44 -0.81
C LYS A 81 3.41 -12.59 -0.41
N ALA A 82 3.88 -11.71 -1.28
CA ALA A 82 5.00 -10.81 -0.97
C ALA A 82 4.61 -9.78 0.11
N VAL A 83 3.36 -9.29 0.10
CA VAL A 83 2.84 -8.39 1.15
C VAL A 83 2.99 -9.03 2.53
N ILE A 84 2.47 -10.25 2.70
CA ILE A 84 2.50 -10.97 3.97
C ILE A 84 3.94 -11.26 4.39
N GLN A 85 4.74 -11.86 3.50
CA GLN A 85 6.13 -12.22 3.81
C GLN A 85 6.94 -11.02 4.31
N HIS A 86 6.77 -9.85 3.69
CA HIS A 86 7.45 -8.65 4.12
C HIS A 86 6.85 -8.04 5.39
N ALA A 87 5.54 -8.05 5.55
CA ALA A 87 4.85 -7.56 6.74
C ALA A 87 5.25 -8.32 8.01
N GLU A 88 5.34 -9.65 7.94
CA GLU A 88 5.73 -10.51 9.06
C GLU A 88 7.15 -10.18 9.57
N THR A 89 8.04 -9.74 8.67
CA THR A 89 9.40 -9.31 9.06
C THR A 89 9.47 -7.89 9.63
N MET A 90 8.33 -7.18 9.66
CA MET A 90 8.25 -5.75 10.01
C MET A 90 7.33 -5.44 11.20
N ILE A 91 6.99 -6.44 12.01
CA ILE A 91 6.02 -6.26 13.11
C ILE A 91 6.39 -5.07 14.01
N ASP A 92 7.66 -4.93 14.38
CA ASP A 92 8.10 -3.83 15.27
C ASP A 92 8.03 -2.46 14.57
N GLU A 93 8.37 -2.37 13.28
CA GLU A 93 8.22 -1.14 12.52
C GLU A 93 6.75 -0.75 12.32
N LEU A 94 5.88 -1.72 12.07
CA LEU A 94 4.43 -1.52 11.93
C LEU A 94 3.81 -1.09 13.26
N ARG A 95 4.21 -1.70 14.37
CA ARG A 95 3.78 -1.33 15.72
C ARG A 95 4.16 0.11 16.07
N SER A 96 5.29 0.59 15.55
CA SER A 96 5.83 1.93 15.79
C SER A 96 5.23 3.03 14.89
N LEU A 97 4.32 2.67 13.97
CA LEU A 97 3.62 3.66 13.15
C LEU A 97 2.61 4.46 13.98
N THR A 98 2.25 5.65 13.49
CA THR A 98 1.11 6.39 14.03
C THR A 98 -0.17 5.54 13.91
N PRO A 99 -1.15 5.69 14.82
CA PRO A 99 -2.36 4.86 14.81
C PRO A 99 -3.06 4.79 13.45
N GLU A 100 -3.16 5.92 12.73
CA GLU A 100 -3.84 5.98 11.44
C GLU A 100 -3.10 5.16 10.38
N ARG A 101 -1.77 5.26 10.33
CA ARG A 101 -0.95 4.49 9.40
C ARG A 101 -0.95 3.01 9.76
N LYS A 102 -0.88 2.70 11.06
CA LYS A 102 -0.92 1.33 11.56
C LYS A 102 -2.21 0.63 11.12
N ILE A 103 -3.37 1.26 11.35
CA ILE A 103 -4.67 0.73 10.92
C ILE A 103 -4.70 0.52 9.40
N ALA A 104 -4.31 1.53 8.62
CA ALA A 104 -4.33 1.42 7.15
C ALA A 104 -3.46 0.26 6.62
N PHE A 105 -2.25 0.08 7.16
CA PHE A 105 -1.40 -1.05 6.77
C PHE A 105 -1.93 -2.38 7.30
N ALA A 106 -2.47 -2.43 8.51
CA ALA A 106 -3.05 -3.64 9.08
C ALA A 106 -4.24 -4.13 8.24
N ASP A 107 -5.16 -3.25 7.85
CA ASP A 107 -6.32 -3.61 7.04
C ASP A 107 -5.91 -4.10 5.63
N MET A 108 -4.87 -3.49 5.04
CA MET A 108 -4.31 -3.92 3.76
C MET A 108 -3.67 -5.32 3.85
N ILE A 109 -2.92 -5.59 4.92
CA ILE A 109 -2.24 -6.88 5.14
C ILE A 109 -3.27 -7.95 5.51
N GLU A 110 -4.27 -7.62 6.32
CA GLU A 110 -5.42 -8.47 6.61
C GLU A 110 -6.14 -8.88 5.32
N ASN A 111 -6.48 -7.92 4.45
CA ASN A 111 -7.07 -8.26 3.16
C ASN A 111 -6.16 -9.20 2.36
N SER A 112 -4.84 -9.04 2.43
CA SER A 112 -3.90 -9.96 1.77
C SER A 112 -3.98 -11.38 2.32
N TYR A 113 -4.12 -11.56 3.64
CA TYR A 113 -4.37 -12.86 4.26
C TYR A 113 -5.69 -13.47 3.77
N LEU A 114 -6.77 -12.69 3.76
CA LEU A 114 -8.09 -13.13 3.30
C LEU A 114 -8.05 -13.57 1.82
N GLN A 115 -7.35 -12.84 0.95
CA GLN A 115 -7.20 -13.20 -0.46
C GLN A 115 -6.42 -14.51 -0.67
N LEU A 116 -5.62 -14.94 0.31
CA LEU A 116 -4.92 -16.22 0.30
C LEU A 116 -5.63 -17.32 1.11
N GLY A 117 -6.82 -17.05 1.66
CA GLY A 117 -7.58 -18.00 2.48
C GLY A 117 -6.93 -18.30 3.84
N GLN A 118 -6.23 -17.31 4.40
CA GLN A 118 -5.52 -17.42 5.68
C GLN A 118 -6.23 -16.62 6.79
N ASP A 119 -7.54 -16.81 6.94
CA ASP A 119 -8.36 -16.03 7.87
C ASP A 119 -7.95 -16.25 9.35
N ASN A 120 -7.38 -17.41 9.66
CA ASN A 120 -7.04 -17.83 11.00
C ASN A 120 -5.86 -17.05 11.64
N VAL A 121 -5.04 -16.38 10.84
CA VAL A 121 -3.86 -15.63 11.31
C VAL A 121 -4.10 -14.11 11.40
N VAL A 122 -5.26 -13.64 10.94
CA VAL A 122 -5.59 -12.20 10.94
C VAL A 122 -5.57 -11.61 12.35
N MET A 123 -6.22 -12.28 13.31
CA MET A 123 -6.26 -11.76 14.69
C MET A 123 -4.86 -11.74 15.33
N GLU A 124 -4.08 -12.80 15.15
CA GLU A 124 -2.71 -12.90 15.65
C GLU A 124 -1.84 -11.76 15.10
N PHE A 125 -2.00 -11.45 13.80
CA PHE A 125 -1.27 -10.35 13.17
C PHE A 125 -1.67 -8.98 13.75
N ARG A 126 -2.97 -8.72 13.96
CA ARG A 126 -3.44 -7.44 14.54
C ARG A 126 -2.91 -7.24 15.95
N GLU A 127 -2.99 -8.27 16.78
CA GLU A 127 -2.42 -8.24 18.14
C GLU A 127 -0.91 -7.98 18.10
N ALA A 128 -0.18 -8.64 17.18
CA ALA A 128 1.26 -8.46 17.04
C ALA A 128 1.64 -7.00 16.70
N VAL A 129 0.87 -6.31 15.85
CA VAL A 129 1.11 -4.88 15.54
C VAL A 129 0.53 -3.93 16.60
N GLY A 130 -0.13 -4.46 17.63
CA GLY A 130 -0.72 -3.70 18.73
C GLY A 130 -2.01 -2.99 18.34
N LEU A 131 -2.92 -3.72 17.68
CA LEU A 131 -4.30 -3.36 17.36
C LEU A 131 -5.29 -4.34 17.96
#